data_AF-A0A0Q5HRP2-F1
#
_entry.id   AF-A0A0Q5HRP2-F1
#
_cell.length_a   1.000
_cell.length_b   1.000
_cell.length_c   1.000
_cell.angle_alpha   90.00
_cell.angle_beta   90.00
_cell.angle_gamma   90.00
#
_symmetry.space_group_name_H-M   'P 1'
#
loop_
_entity.id
_entity.type
_entity.pdbx_description
1 polymer ?
#
loop_
_entity_poly.entity_id
_entity_poly.type
_entity_poly.pdbx_seq_one_letter_code
_entity_poly.pdbx_strand_id
1 'polypeptide(L)'
;MRQTAELLETIDGTILDDYERLTGQPREQLAAWMDAETWFNADQAVEHGFAGSVAEAAAAKNSWDLSAYNNAPKPPAPAADDSAWEALRQRNMNRLRIHELG
;
A
#
# COMPACT_ATOMS: atom_id res chain seq x y z
N MET A 1 -34.04 -17.93 18.94
CA MET A 1 -32.67 -17.38 18.88
C MET A 1 -31.58 -18.44 18.79
N ARG A 2 -31.74 -19.68 19.28
CA ARG A 2 -30.72 -20.75 19.07
C ARG A 2 -30.45 -21.11 17.61
N GLN A 3 -31.49 -21.23 16.79
CA GLN A 3 -31.33 -21.55 15.37
C GLN A 3 -30.48 -20.50 14.60
N THR A 4 -30.55 -19.23 15.01
CA THR A 4 -29.70 -18.17 14.46
C THR A 4 -28.25 -18.31 14.94
N ALA A 5 -28.04 -18.66 16.21
CA ALA A 5 -26.71 -18.92 16.75
C ALA A 5 -26.03 -20.11 16.06
N GLU A 6 -26.75 -21.22 15.88
CA GLU A 6 -26.27 -22.40 15.15
C GLU A 6 -25.87 -22.08 13.71
N LEU A 7 -26.63 -21.20 13.04
CA LEU A 7 -26.29 -20.73 11.70
C LEU A 7 -24.98 -19.92 11.70
N LEU A 8 -24.81 -19.02 12.68
CA LEU A 8 -23.60 -18.21 12.80
C LEU A 8 -22.37 -19.07 13.12
N GLU A 9 -22.49 -20.02 14.06
CA GLU A 9 -21.43 -20.98 14.38
C GLU A 9 -21.01 -21.81 13.15
N THR A 10 -21.97 -22.18 12.31
CA THR A 10 -21.67 -22.88 11.04
C THR A 10 -20.87 -21.99 10.10
N ILE A 11 -21.26 -20.72 9.96
CA ILE A 11 -20.54 -19.75 9.11
C ILE A 11 -19.12 -19.55 9.65
N ASP A 12 -18.96 -19.32 10.94
CA ASP A 12 -17.64 -19.16 11.58
C ASP A 12 -16.75 -20.38 11.36
N GLY A 13 -17.33 -21.58 11.47
CA GLY A 13 -16.66 -22.84 11.16
C GLY A 13 -16.11 -22.89 9.73
N THR A 14 -16.92 -22.52 8.74
CA THR A 14 -16.50 -22.53 7.32
C THR A 14 -15.40 -21.52 7.02
N ILE A 15 -15.44 -20.35 7.67
CA ILE A 15 -14.41 -19.32 7.51
C ILE A 15 -13.09 -19.80 8.12
N LEU A 16 -13.14 -20.42 9.30
CA LEU A 16 -11.95 -20.99 9.95
C LEU A 16 -11.31 -22.10 9.13
N ASP A 17 -12.10 -22.97 8.49
CA ASP A 17 -11.58 -24.04 7.61
C ASP A 17 -10.77 -23.46 6.44
N ASP A 18 -11.29 -22.40 5.81
CA ASP A 18 -10.60 -21.74 4.71
C ASP A 18 -9.31 -21.07 5.15
N TYR A 19 -9.31 -20.37 6.29
CA TYR A 19 -8.09 -19.78 6.83
C TYR A 19 -7.06 -20.82 7.25
N GLU A 20 -7.47 -21.90 7.92
CA GLU A 20 -6.58 -23.00 8.31
C GLU A 20 -5.91 -23.62 7.08
N ARG A 21 -6.69 -23.87 6.02
CA ARG A 21 -6.19 -24.41 4.75
C ARG A 21 -5.23 -23.48 4.01
N LEU A 22 -5.50 -22.17 4.02
CA LEU A 22 -4.71 -21.20 3.25
C LEU A 22 -3.45 -20.73 3.99
N THR A 23 -3.57 -20.49 5.30
CA THR A 23 -2.49 -19.92 6.13
C THR A 23 -1.62 -21.00 6.77
N GLY A 24 -2.15 -22.21 6.97
CA GLY A 24 -1.49 -23.27 7.74
C GLY A 24 -1.44 -23.02 9.24
N GLN A 25 -2.11 -21.97 9.74
CA GLN A 25 -2.15 -21.65 11.17
C GLN A 25 -3.12 -22.56 11.93
N PRO A 26 -2.87 -22.85 13.22
CA PRO A 26 -3.78 -23.62 14.03
C PRO A 26 -5.15 -22.94 14.16
N ARG A 27 -6.22 -23.73 14.07
CA ARG A 27 -7.61 -23.24 14.18
C ARG A 27 -7.89 -22.42 15.43
N GLU A 28 -7.39 -22.88 16.58
CA GLU A 28 -7.57 -22.17 17.86
C GLU A 28 -6.92 -20.78 17.85
N GLN A 29 -5.76 -20.65 17.19
CA GLN A 29 -5.07 -19.37 17.04
C GLN A 29 -5.84 -18.43 16.10
N LEU A 30 -6.36 -18.95 15.00
CA LEU A 30 -7.18 -18.18 14.06
C LEU A 30 -8.47 -17.69 14.71
N ALA A 31 -9.16 -18.56 15.46
CA ALA A 31 -10.36 -18.20 16.22
C ALA A 31 -10.06 -17.10 17.26
N ALA A 32 -8.96 -17.24 18.00
CA ALA A 32 -8.54 -16.22 18.96
C ALA A 32 -8.25 -14.86 18.31
N TRP A 33 -7.63 -14.84 17.13
CA TRP A 33 -7.40 -13.59 16.39
C TRP A 33 -8.69 -12.98 15.86
N MET A 34 -9.63 -13.80 15.40
CA MET A 34 -10.95 -13.35 14.95
C MET A 34 -11.77 -12.76 16.12
N ASP A 35 -11.83 -13.45 17.26
CA ASP A 35 -12.52 -12.99 18.46
C ASP A 35 -11.92 -11.70 19.03
N ALA A 36 -10.59 -11.57 18.97
CA ALA A 36 -9.88 -10.37 19.39
C ALA A 36 -9.91 -9.23 18.37
N GLU A 37 -10.52 -9.45 17.20
CA GLU A 37 -10.56 -8.50 16.08
C GLU A 37 -9.16 -7.97 15.72
N THR A 38 -8.22 -8.90 15.49
CA THR A 38 -6.81 -8.58 15.28
C THR A 38 -6.56 -8.04 13.87
N TRP A 39 -5.87 -6.90 13.78
CA TRP A 39 -5.44 -6.30 12.51
C TRP A 39 -3.95 -6.46 12.31
N PHE A 40 -3.56 -6.89 11.10
CA PHE A 40 -2.16 -7.09 10.71
C PHE A 40 -1.70 -6.05 9.71
N ASN A 41 -0.43 -5.65 9.79
CA ASN A 41 0.24 -4.93 8.71
C ASN A 41 0.66 -5.89 7.58
N ALA A 42 1.18 -5.34 6.47
CA ALA A 42 1.51 -6.14 5.29
C ALA A 42 2.55 -7.24 5.57
N ASP A 43 3.59 -6.94 6.34
CA ASP A 43 4.65 -7.90 6.68
C ASP A 43 4.11 -9.03 7.56
N GLN A 44 3.31 -8.69 8.57
CA GLN A 44 2.66 -9.65 9.45
C GLN A 44 1.67 -10.55 8.71
N ALA A 45 0.95 -10.00 7.73
CA ALA A 45 0.04 -10.78 6.89
C ALA A 45 0.80 -11.84 6.08
N VAL A 46 2.00 -11.51 5.58
CA VAL A 46 2.86 -12.50 4.91
C VAL A 46 3.43 -13.51 5.89
N GLU A 47 3.94 -13.04 7.05
CA GLU A 47 4.50 -13.91 8.10
C GLU A 47 3.50 -14.96 8.59
N HIS A 48 2.25 -14.56 8.83
CA HIS A 48 1.20 -15.46 9.29
C HIS A 48 0.52 -16.25 8.17
N GLY A 49 0.91 -16.06 6.91
CA GLY A 49 0.40 -16.81 5.76
C GLY A 49 -0.94 -16.31 5.19
N PHE A 50 -1.40 -15.13 5.62
CA PHE A 50 -2.57 -14.46 5.03
C PHE A 50 -2.26 -13.83 3.65
N ALA A 51 -0.98 -13.60 3.33
CA ALA A 51 -0.53 -13.09 2.04
C ALA A 51 0.73 -13.83 1.55
N GLY A 52 0.92 -13.89 0.22
CA GLY A 52 2.10 -14.54 -0.37
C GLY A 52 3.35 -13.63 -0.44
N SER A 53 3.15 -12.31 -0.56
CA SER A 53 4.25 -11.33 -0.64
C SER A 53 3.71 -9.91 -0.46
N VAL A 54 4.55 -9.00 0.04
CA VAL A 54 4.27 -7.56 0.01
C VAL A 54 4.69 -6.99 -1.34
N ALA A 55 3.77 -6.32 -2.02
CA ALA A 55 4.11 -5.62 -3.27
C ALA A 55 4.90 -4.35 -2.95
N GLU A 56 6.03 -4.15 -3.65
CA GLU A 56 6.68 -2.85 -3.61
C GLU A 56 5.80 -1.79 -4.26
N ALA A 57 5.85 -0.57 -3.74
CA ALA A 57 5.16 0.59 -4.31
C ALA A 57 5.77 0.93 -5.67
N ALA A 58 5.33 0.23 -6.72
CA ALA A 58 5.65 0.60 -8.08
C ALA A 58 4.96 1.92 -8.40
N ALA A 59 5.75 2.93 -8.80
CA ALA A 59 5.18 4.13 -9.41
C ALA A 59 4.25 3.68 -10.55
N ALA A 60 2.99 4.12 -10.51
CA ALA A 60 2.03 3.80 -11.56
C ALA A 60 2.61 4.27 -12.89
N LYS A 61 3.10 3.31 -13.69
CA LYS A 61 3.63 3.60 -15.02
C LYS A 61 2.41 3.89 -15.88
N ASN A 62 2.06 5.16 -16.01
CA ASN A 62 1.04 5.64 -16.93
C ASN A 62 1.55 5.52 -18.38
N SER A 63 1.90 4.31 -18.79
CA SER A 63 2.47 3.96 -20.09
C SER A 63 1.41 3.43 -21.04
N TRP A 64 0.14 3.79 -20.80
CA TRP A 64 -0.94 3.44 -21.70
C TRP A 64 -0.74 4.14 -23.04
N ASP A 65 -0.87 3.41 -24.14
CA ASP A 65 -0.77 3.96 -25.48
C ASP A 65 -2.01 4.81 -25.80
N LEU A 66 -1.85 6.12 -25.74
CA LEU A 66 -2.91 7.09 -26.01
C LEU A 66 -3.03 7.44 -27.50
N SER A 67 -2.25 6.82 -28.39
CA SER A 67 -2.28 7.10 -29.84
C SER A 67 -3.63 6.82 -30.50
N ALA A 68 -4.44 5.96 -29.87
CA ALA A 68 -5.81 5.67 -30.31
C ALA A 68 -6.80 6.83 -30.10
N TYR A 69 -6.42 7.89 -29.37
CA TYR A 69 -7.32 8.99 -29.03
C TYR A 69 -6.92 10.31 -29.70
N ASN A 70 -7.83 10.84 -30.53
CA ASN A 70 -7.62 12.12 -31.25
C ASN A 70 -7.39 13.33 -30.34
N ASN A 71 -7.82 13.27 -29.07
CA ASN A 71 -7.72 14.37 -28.10
C ASN A 71 -6.95 13.96 -26.83
N ALA A 72 -5.94 13.10 -26.96
CA ALA A 72 -5.14 12.69 -25.81
C ALA A 72 -4.53 13.91 -25.08
N PRO A 73 -4.56 13.94 -23.73
CA PRO A 73 -3.91 15.00 -22.96
C PRO A 73 -2.41 14.99 -23.24
N LYS A 74 -1.81 16.19 -23.33
CA LYS A 74 -0.37 16.33 -23.52
C LYS A 74 0.36 15.74 -22.30
N PRO A 75 1.40 14.91 -22.50
CA PRO A 75 2.15 14.36 -21.38
C PRO A 75 2.71 15.50 -20.52
N PRO A 76 2.73 15.33 -19.18
CA PRO A 76 3.36 16.31 -18.31
C PRO A 76 4.82 16.49 -18.72
N ALA A 77 5.33 17.72 -18.59
CA ALA A 77 6.76 17.97 -18.77
C ALA A 77 7.56 17.03 -17.85
N PRO A 78 8.74 16.55 -18.27
CA PRO A 78 9.58 15.73 -17.40
C PRO A 78 9.75 16.46 -16.06
N ALA A 79 9.58 15.71 -14.97
CA ALA A 79 9.74 16.25 -13.63
C ALA A 79 11.06 17.01 -13.57
N ALA A 80 11.02 18.27 -13.13
CA ALA A 80 12.21 19.10 -13.04
C ALA A 80 13.24 18.34 -12.19
N ASP A 81 14.38 18.02 -12.80
CA ASP A 81 15.53 17.43 -12.12
C ASP A 81 15.83 18.26 -10.86
N ASP A 82 15.87 17.61 -9.70
CA ASP A 82 16.11 18.26 -8.40
C ASP A 82 17.39 19.10 -8.40
N SER A 83 18.35 18.76 -9.28
CA SER A 83 19.58 19.52 -9.54
C SER A 83 19.34 20.98 -9.95
N ALA A 84 18.26 21.25 -10.69
CA ALA A 84 17.90 22.60 -11.13
C ALA A 84 17.42 23.48 -9.96
N TRP A 85 16.72 22.88 -8.98
CA TRP A 85 16.28 23.58 -7.77
C TRP A 85 17.42 23.88 -6.82
N GLU A 86 18.40 22.99 -6.72
CA GLU A 86 19.61 23.19 -5.92
C GLU A 86 20.48 24.32 -6.48
N ALA A 87 20.71 24.35 -7.79
CA ALA A 87 21.43 25.43 -8.44
C ALA A 87 20.75 26.80 -8.23
N LEU A 88 19.42 26.85 -8.32
CA LEU A 88 18.65 28.08 -8.09
C LEU A 88 18.73 28.54 -6.63
N ARG A 89 18.59 27.61 -5.67
CA ARG A 89 18.76 27.89 -4.23
C ARG A 89 20.15 28.42 -3.92
N GLN A 90 21.20 27.77 -4.42
CA GLN A 90 22.59 28.20 -4.23
C GLN A 90 22.84 29.60 -4.78
N ARG A 91 22.33 29.91 -5.98
CA ARG A 91 22.42 31.26 -6.57
C ARG A 91 21.72 32.30 -5.70
N ASN A 92 20.56 31.97 -5.16
CA ASN A 92 19.80 32.89 -4.30
C ASN A 92 20.52 33.10 -2.95
N MET A 93 21.10 32.06 -2.37
CA MET A 93 21.91 32.15 -1.15
C MET A 93 23.17 33.01 -1.33
N ASN A 94 23.86 32.85 -2.46
CA ASN A 94 25.04 33.67 -2.78
C ASN A 94 24.69 35.15 -2.94
N ARG A 95 23.51 35.45 -3.49
CA ARG A 95 23.01 36.83 -3.60
C ARG A 95 22.67 37.43 -2.23
N LEU A 96 22.05 36.67 -1.34
CA LEU A 96 21.74 37.11 0.03
C LEU A 96 23.02 37.43 0.81
N ARG A 97 24.04 36.59 0.69
CA ARG A 97 25.34 36.76 1.40
C ARG A 97 26.09 38.04 1.01
N ILE A 98 25.92 38.52 -0.22
CA ILE A 98 26.53 39.78 -0.69
C ILE A 98 25.84 40.99 -0.07
N HIS A 99 24.54 40.89 0.23
CA HIS A 99 23.77 41.97 0.88
C HIS A 99 24.04 42.09 2.39
N GLU A 100 24.63 41.08 3.04
CA GLU A 100 24.98 41.09 4.47
C GLU A 100 26.39 41.62 4.76
N LEU A 101 27.19 41.90 3.72
CA LEU A 101 28.58 42.36 3.83
C LEU A 101 28.79 43.84 3.47
N GLY A 102 27.71 44.60 3.28
CA GLY A 102 27.72 46.06 3.09
C GLY A 102 26.84 46.74 4.12
#